data_AF-A0A5E8CKJ2-F1
#
_entry.id   AF-A0A5E8CKJ2-F1
#
_cell.length_a   1.000
_cell.length_b   1.000
_cell.length_c   1.000
_cell.angle_alpha   90.00
_cell.angle_beta   90.00
_cell.angle_gamma   90.00
#
_symmetry.space_group_name_H-M   'P 1'
#
loop_
_entity.id
_entity.type
_entity.pdbx_description
1 polymer ?
#
loop_
_entity_poly.entity_id
_entity_poly.type
_entity_poly.pdbx_seq_one_letter_code
_entity_poly.pdbx_strand_id
1 'polypeptide(L)'
;MEHKNFIINTFVEELRNHTDDSTNFMETFKNAIKQEGVHFKDYPDSGLILLFSDFNKLNKTSLERECRSLILNRDTFEIVSYSCDDPLCNAEAKHFLLNNHSSEGEQTIFQCYEGSLLAVFNFNGKWFVTTRKCLDSKKSTWKGDKSHYSMFLEAVEDSGINDIDEFTNKLNPSHCYYFILLHHENINVVDYSKKFGENYKKLVLGFVRNQKSQEEVDIYNQEKLSEIMSENVWENFIIPEKYEDLSKLEEENNKGYIEIPAENEGMLIKVTENNKTFLLKFQTSDYLFGLAVGPDKNIYKGFLKLYQTNNLSDYLQNNKNFDLYKKIVNPHNTMESFDTVGTVDALFKVCTSETYEQFKLLWDIKTGKHKNKELYNYLTQEHKELLFAIRGIYFQKKAEYITNKKNNTSNDGKYVQRSVLKISDIYELFKSYDINKLEAFLKSRKLMINLVNKEKNNPTIQLLKSISNRCDKVLLKLIAIYTSHLFPELTNEDIPDIETDEQPVQQLQVEMEASQVV
;
A
#
# COMPACT_ATOMS: atom_id res chain seq x y z
N MET A 1 -8.17 4.99 -27.19
CA MET A 1 -8.42 3.53 -27.34
C MET A 1 -7.62 2.85 -26.23
N GLU A 2 -8.29 2.46 -25.16
CA GLU A 2 -7.67 1.81 -23.99
C GLU A 2 -7.39 0.33 -24.29
N HIS A 3 -6.22 -0.15 -23.89
CA HIS A 3 -5.76 -1.55 -23.83
C HIS A 3 -6.30 -2.48 -24.93
N LYS A 4 -5.70 -2.43 -26.14
CA LYS A 4 -5.90 -3.50 -27.12
C LYS A 4 -5.13 -4.79 -26.81
N ASN A 5 -4.06 -4.68 -26.01
CA ASN A 5 -3.20 -5.82 -25.64
C ASN A 5 -3.12 -5.93 -24.11
N PHE A 6 -3.85 -6.88 -23.54
CA PHE A 6 -3.70 -7.27 -22.14
C PHE A 6 -2.52 -8.24 -22.00
N ILE A 7 -1.70 -8.06 -20.97
CA ILE A 7 -0.55 -8.93 -20.69
C ILE A 7 -1.02 -10.36 -20.46
N ILE A 8 -2.16 -10.56 -19.78
CA ILE A 8 -2.72 -11.90 -19.55
C ILE A 8 -3.06 -12.63 -20.85
N ASN A 9 -3.49 -11.91 -21.90
CA ASN A 9 -3.82 -12.54 -23.18
C ASN A 9 -2.55 -13.06 -23.85
N THR A 10 -1.50 -12.21 -23.93
CA THR A 10 -0.18 -12.62 -24.44
C THR A 10 0.37 -13.80 -23.64
N PHE A 11 0.28 -13.74 -22.32
CA PHE A 11 0.74 -14.80 -21.42
C PHE A 11 0.02 -16.14 -21.69
N VAL A 12 -1.30 -16.11 -21.85
CA VAL A 12 -2.10 -17.31 -22.16
C VAL A 12 -1.73 -17.88 -23.54
N GLU A 13 -1.57 -17.03 -24.55
CA GLU A 13 -1.17 -17.44 -25.90
C GLU A 13 0.22 -18.06 -25.93
N GLU A 14 1.19 -17.43 -25.28
CA GLU A 14 2.55 -17.98 -25.13
C GLU A 14 2.51 -19.33 -24.42
N LEU A 15 1.73 -19.45 -23.34
CA LEU A 15 1.62 -20.71 -22.61
C LEU A 15 1.00 -21.82 -23.46
N ARG A 16 -0.02 -21.50 -24.28
CA ARG A 16 -0.63 -22.46 -25.21
C ARG A 16 0.39 -22.99 -26.22
N ASN A 17 1.23 -22.12 -26.76
CA ASN A 17 2.26 -22.50 -27.74
C ASN A 17 3.35 -23.42 -27.15
N HIS A 18 3.52 -23.44 -25.83
CA HIS A 18 4.52 -24.25 -25.13
C HIS A 18 3.93 -25.44 -24.37
N THR A 19 2.61 -25.65 -24.42
CA THR A 19 1.95 -26.77 -23.74
C THR A 19 1.68 -27.88 -24.75
N ASP A 20 2.26 -29.05 -24.55
CA ASP A 20 1.97 -30.23 -25.37
C ASP A 20 0.48 -30.62 -25.26
N ASP A 21 -0.11 -31.05 -26.38
CA ASP A 21 -1.54 -31.45 -26.49
C ASP A 21 -1.97 -32.53 -25.48
N SER A 22 -1.04 -33.30 -24.91
CA SER A 22 -1.31 -34.31 -23.88
C SER A 22 -1.44 -33.76 -22.45
N THR A 23 -1.14 -32.47 -22.23
CA THR A 23 -1.07 -31.86 -20.90
C THR A 23 -2.36 -31.10 -20.60
N ASN A 24 -2.87 -31.21 -19.36
CA ASN A 24 -4.02 -30.42 -18.92
C ASN A 24 -3.64 -28.92 -18.84
N PHE A 25 -3.98 -28.15 -19.89
CA PHE A 25 -3.67 -26.73 -19.99
C PHE A 25 -4.10 -25.92 -18.76
N MET A 26 -5.24 -26.26 -18.14
CA MET A 26 -5.72 -25.57 -16.93
C MET A 26 -4.73 -25.69 -15.77
N GLU A 27 -4.14 -26.88 -15.58
CA GLU A 27 -3.17 -27.11 -14.52
C GLU A 27 -1.84 -26.41 -14.83
N THR A 28 -1.41 -26.43 -16.10
CA THR A 28 -0.24 -25.67 -16.55
C THR A 28 -0.43 -24.17 -16.31
N PHE A 29 -1.60 -23.62 -16.69
CA PHE A 29 -1.96 -22.23 -16.46
C PHE A 29 -1.89 -21.86 -14.98
N LYS A 30 -2.60 -22.59 -14.12
CA LYS A 30 -2.62 -22.33 -12.67
C LYS A 30 -1.23 -22.30 -12.05
N ASN A 31 -0.36 -23.22 -12.45
CA ASN A 31 1.01 -23.26 -11.97
C ASN A 31 1.84 -22.08 -12.49
N ALA A 32 1.70 -21.73 -13.76
CA ALA A 32 2.41 -20.60 -14.37
C ALA A 32 2.01 -19.26 -13.74
N ILE A 33 0.71 -18.98 -13.55
CA ILE A 33 0.30 -17.69 -12.95
C ILE A 33 0.81 -17.55 -11.51
N LYS A 34 0.84 -18.67 -10.77
CA LYS A 34 1.30 -18.67 -9.37
C LYS A 34 2.79 -18.33 -9.29
N GLN A 35 3.59 -18.76 -10.27
CA GLN A 35 5.01 -18.37 -10.38
C GLN A 35 5.18 -16.88 -10.64
N GLU A 36 4.25 -16.27 -11.39
CA GLU A 36 4.18 -14.82 -11.59
C GLU A 36 3.65 -14.04 -10.36
N GLY A 37 3.33 -14.74 -9.27
CA GLY A 37 2.80 -14.15 -8.04
C GLY A 37 1.31 -13.81 -8.08
N VAL A 38 0.59 -14.24 -9.11
CA VAL A 38 -0.86 -14.01 -9.24
C VAL A 38 -1.62 -15.08 -8.46
N HIS A 39 -2.61 -14.65 -7.67
CA HIS A 39 -3.52 -15.59 -7.00
C HIS A 39 -4.77 -15.83 -7.85
N PHE A 40 -5.40 -16.99 -7.68
CA PHE A 40 -6.64 -17.29 -8.37
C PHE A 40 -7.64 -18.08 -7.52
N LYS A 41 -8.91 -18.04 -7.93
CA LYS A 41 -9.98 -18.96 -7.52
C LYS A 41 -10.68 -19.49 -8.76
N ASP A 42 -10.74 -20.81 -8.89
CA ASP A 42 -11.42 -21.51 -9.99
C ASP A 42 -12.87 -21.82 -9.57
N TYR A 43 -13.82 -21.51 -10.45
CA TYR A 43 -15.26 -21.76 -10.25
C TYR A 43 -15.81 -22.59 -11.42
N PRO A 44 -15.58 -23.91 -11.43
CA PRO A 44 -16.01 -24.79 -12.52
C PRO A 44 -17.51 -24.71 -12.82
N ASP A 45 -18.34 -24.67 -11.77
CA ASP A 45 -19.81 -24.61 -11.89
C ASP A 45 -20.32 -23.32 -12.57
N SER A 46 -19.52 -22.25 -12.52
CA SER A 46 -19.86 -20.99 -13.19
C SER A 46 -19.09 -20.80 -14.50
N GLY A 47 -18.15 -21.69 -14.83
CA GLY A 47 -17.28 -21.54 -16.01
C GLY A 47 -16.35 -20.32 -15.92
N LEU A 48 -15.93 -19.91 -14.71
CA LEU A 48 -15.14 -18.69 -14.50
C LEU A 48 -13.90 -18.94 -13.64
N ILE A 49 -12.87 -18.11 -13.87
CA ILE A 49 -11.67 -18.03 -13.03
C ILE A 49 -11.51 -16.58 -12.59
N LEU A 50 -11.37 -16.34 -11.29
CA LEU A 50 -11.03 -15.02 -10.74
C LEU A 50 -9.54 -14.97 -10.44
N LEU A 51 -8.83 -14.03 -11.05
CA LEU A 51 -7.44 -13.65 -10.77
C LEU A 51 -7.41 -12.41 -9.88
N PHE A 52 -6.50 -12.39 -8.90
CA PHE A 52 -6.32 -11.25 -8.01
C PHE A 52 -4.86 -11.14 -7.53
N SER A 53 -4.39 -9.90 -7.36
CA SER A 53 -3.08 -9.61 -6.78
C SER A 53 -3.11 -9.61 -5.25
N ASP A 54 -1.95 -9.73 -4.59
CA ASP A 54 -1.84 -9.40 -3.18
C ASP A 54 -1.63 -7.89 -3.00
N PHE A 55 -2.61 -7.20 -2.42
CA PHE A 55 -2.54 -5.75 -2.21
C PHE A 55 -1.27 -5.31 -1.47
N ASN A 56 -0.84 -6.11 -0.48
CA ASN A 56 0.21 -5.72 0.45
C ASN A 56 1.63 -5.95 -0.09
N LYS A 57 1.75 -6.67 -1.22
CA LYS A 57 3.03 -6.89 -1.88
C LYS A 57 3.47 -5.63 -2.60
N LEU A 58 4.64 -5.10 -2.21
CA LEU A 58 5.23 -3.88 -2.79
C LEU A 58 5.80 -4.14 -4.20
N ASN A 59 6.53 -5.25 -4.36
CA ASN A 59 7.20 -5.60 -5.61
C ASN A 59 6.35 -6.57 -6.43
N LYS A 60 5.45 -6.03 -7.25
CA LYS A 60 4.60 -6.80 -8.16
C LYS A 60 5.12 -6.79 -9.59
N THR A 61 5.02 -7.92 -10.28
CA THR A 61 5.25 -8.01 -11.72
C THR A 61 4.16 -7.21 -12.47
N SER A 62 4.40 -6.88 -13.73
CA SER A 62 3.40 -6.19 -14.57
C SER A 62 2.12 -7.02 -14.73
N LEU A 63 2.25 -8.35 -14.87
CA LEU A 63 1.10 -9.25 -14.94
C LEU A 63 0.33 -9.28 -13.61
N GLU A 64 1.03 -9.34 -12.48
CA GLU A 64 0.39 -9.30 -11.17
C GLU A 64 -0.38 -7.99 -10.94
N ARG A 65 0.15 -6.86 -11.37
CA ARG A 65 -0.55 -5.56 -11.30
C ARG A 65 -1.82 -5.55 -12.15
N GLU A 66 -1.75 -6.06 -13.40
CA GLU A 66 -2.91 -6.17 -14.30
C GLU A 66 -3.97 -7.12 -13.73
N CYS A 67 -3.54 -8.19 -13.08
CA CYS A 67 -4.44 -9.17 -12.46
C CYS A 67 -4.94 -8.74 -11.06
N ARG A 68 -5.15 -7.44 -10.79
CA ARG A 68 -5.68 -6.96 -9.48
C ARG A 68 -7.05 -7.56 -9.15
N SER A 69 -7.92 -7.62 -10.14
CA SER A 69 -9.27 -8.21 -10.12
C SER A 69 -9.71 -8.46 -11.56
N LEU A 70 -9.38 -9.64 -12.07
CA LEU A 70 -9.62 -10.00 -13.47
C LEU A 70 -10.34 -11.34 -13.52
N ILE A 71 -11.44 -11.42 -14.27
CA ILE A 71 -12.26 -12.61 -14.41
C ILE A 71 -12.12 -13.13 -15.84
N LEU A 72 -11.76 -14.40 -15.95
CA LEU A 72 -11.64 -15.11 -17.22
C LEU A 72 -12.76 -16.11 -17.40
N ASN A 73 -13.19 -16.30 -18.65
CA ASN A 73 -13.92 -17.50 -19.05
C ASN A 73 -12.98 -18.70 -18.87
N ARG A 74 -13.41 -19.71 -18.13
CA ARG A 74 -12.59 -20.86 -17.77
C ARG A 74 -12.19 -21.70 -18.99
N ASP A 75 -13.00 -21.73 -20.02
CA ASP A 75 -12.77 -22.59 -21.18
C ASP A 75 -12.00 -21.84 -22.28
N THR A 76 -12.37 -20.59 -22.55
CA THR A 76 -11.75 -19.79 -23.62
C THR A 76 -10.55 -18.97 -23.15
N PHE A 77 -10.44 -18.70 -21.84
CA PHE A 77 -9.49 -17.77 -21.22
C PHE A 77 -9.64 -16.33 -21.70
N GLU A 78 -10.78 -15.98 -22.29
CA GLU A 78 -11.11 -14.60 -22.64
C GLU A 78 -11.51 -13.81 -21.39
N ILE A 79 -11.20 -12.52 -21.38
CA ILE A 79 -11.55 -11.61 -20.28
C ILE A 79 -13.07 -11.39 -20.27
N VAL A 80 -13.70 -11.72 -19.15
CA VAL A 80 -15.12 -11.53 -18.88
C VAL A 80 -15.36 -10.24 -18.11
N SER A 81 -14.47 -9.88 -17.18
CA SER A 81 -14.53 -8.62 -16.44
C SER A 81 -13.12 -8.24 -15.98
N TYR A 82 -12.76 -6.98 -16.16
CA TYR A 82 -11.49 -6.42 -15.73
C TYR A 82 -11.72 -5.06 -15.08
N SER A 83 -11.35 -4.92 -13.79
CA SER A 83 -11.52 -3.65 -13.09
C SER A 83 -10.49 -2.61 -13.56
N CYS A 84 -9.22 -2.84 -13.20
CA CYS A 84 -8.10 -1.94 -13.40
C CYS A 84 -6.83 -2.57 -12.82
N ASP A 85 -5.67 -2.09 -13.24
CA ASP A 85 -4.38 -2.33 -12.59
C ASP A 85 -4.39 -1.85 -11.13
N ASP A 86 -3.46 -2.39 -10.33
CA ASP A 86 -3.13 -1.82 -9.02
C ASP A 86 -2.76 -0.33 -9.13
N PRO A 87 -3.53 0.58 -8.48
CA PRO A 87 -3.22 2.01 -8.50
C PRO A 87 -1.89 2.29 -7.81
N LEU A 88 -1.14 3.25 -8.37
CA LEU A 88 0.05 3.81 -7.73
C LEU A 88 -0.40 4.80 -6.66
N CYS A 89 0.11 4.69 -5.44
CA CYS A 89 -0.30 5.56 -4.34
C CYS A 89 0.78 6.57 -3.95
N ASN A 90 0.39 7.83 -3.74
CA ASN A 90 1.19 8.90 -3.14
C ASN A 90 2.59 9.05 -3.74
N ALA A 91 3.63 8.56 -3.06
CA ALA A 91 5.02 8.69 -3.51
C ALA A 91 5.28 7.97 -4.84
N GLU A 92 4.68 6.79 -5.04
CA GLU A 92 4.79 6.07 -6.32
C GLU A 92 4.09 6.82 -7.44
N ALA A 93 2.89 7.35 -7.17
CA ALA A 93 2.15 8.19 -8.10
C ALA A 93 2.93 9.46 -8.48
N LYS A 94 3.52 10.14 -7.49
CA LYS A 94 4.37 11.31 -7.71
C LYS A 94 5.58 10.96 -8.56
N HIS A 95 6.28 9.86 -8.25
CA HIS A 95 7.41 9.42 -9.06
C HIS A 95 7.02 9.07 -10.49
N PHE A 96 5.86 8.44 -10.68
CA PHE A 96 5.32 8.16 -12.00
C PHE A 96 5.12 9.46 -12.80
N LEU A 97 4.43 10.44 -12.22
CA LEU A 97 4.24 11.75 -12.88
C LEU A 97 5.56 12.45 -13.19
N LEU A 98 6.52 12.41 -12.26
CA LEU A 98 7.83 13.06 -12.43
C LEU A 98 8.69 12.40 -13.53
N ASN A 99 8.63 11.08 -13.66
CA ASN A 99 9.43 10.35 -14.62
C ASN A 99 8.78 10.32 -16.01
N ASN A 100 7.46 10.44 -16.07
CA ASN A 100 6.69 10.40 -17.32
C ASN A 100 6.18 11.79 -17.74
N HIS A 101 6.85 12.87 -17.31
CA HIS A 101 6.60 14.27 -17.70
C HIS A 101 6.56 14.52 -19.22
N SER A 102 6.92 13.54 -20.03
CA SER A 102 7.00 13.59 -21.48
C SER A 102 5.88 12.77 -22.12
N SER A 103 4.61 13.15 -21.99
CA SER A 103 3.62 12.70 -22.98
C SER A 103 2.38 13.58 -23.01
N GLU A 104 1.91 13.82 -24.23
CA GLU A 104 0.66 14.46 -24.64
C GLU A 104 -0.59 13.68 -24.19
N GLY A 105 -0.48 12.89 -23.12
CA GLY A 105 -1.52 12.00 -22.61
C GLY A 105 -2.64 12.75 -21.92
N GLU A 106 -3.88 12.32 -22.16
CA GLU A 106 -5.05 12.86 -21.48
C GLU A 106 -5.01 12.48 -20.00
N GLN A 107 -5.03 13.51 -19.13
CA GLN A 107 -5.11 13.36 -17.69
C GLN A 107 -6.49 13.80 -17.22
N THR A 108 -7.13 12.98 -16.40
CA THR A 108 -8.41 13.33 -15.78
C THR A 108 -8.33 13.08 -14.28
N ILE A 109 -8.81 14.03 -13.49
CA ILE A 109 -8.73 14.02 -12.03
C ILE A 109 -10.14 13.85 -11.48
N PHE A 110 -10.30 12.93 -10.53
CA PHE A 110 -11.57 12.56 -9.93
C PHE A 110 -11.50 12.59 -8.40
N GLN A 111 -12.64 12.84 -7.75
CA GLN A 111 -12.81 12.54 -6.34
C GLN A 111 -12.57 11.05 -6.10
N CYS A 112 -11.68 10.73 -5.16
CA CYS A 112 -11.49 9.37 -4.72
C CYS A 112 -12.41 9.05 -3.55
N TYR A 113 -13.25 8.02 -3.72
CA TYR A 113 -14.10 7.50 -2.67
C TYR A 113 -13.47 6.24 -2.07
N GLU A 114 -13.39 6.19 -0.73
CA GLU A 114 -13.03 4.97 -0.01
C GLU A 114 -14.28 4.11 0.17
N GLY A 115 -14.25 2.92 -0.42
CA GLY A 115 -15.30 1.91 -0.24
C GLY A 115 -14.90 0.59 -0.87
N SER A 116 -15.83 -0.36 -0.90
CA SER A 116 -15.60 -1.66 -1.54
C SER A 116 -15.95 -1.58 -3.02
N LEU A 117 -14.97 -1.81 -3.90
CA LEU A 117 -15.20 -1.93 -5.35
C LEU A 117 -15.94 -3.23 -5.66
N LEU A 118 -17.10 -3.12 -6.30
CA LEU A 118 -17.95 -4.21 -6.74
C LEU A 118 -18.06 -4.19 -8.26
N ALA A 119 -17.83 -5.34 -8.90
CA ALA A 119 -18.09 -5.51 -10.32
C ALA A 119 -19.42 -6.24 -10.52
N VAL A 120 -20.29 -5.67 -11.35
CA VAL A 120 -21.58 -6.23 -11.76
C VAL A 120 -21.51 -6.53 -13.26
N PHE A 121 -21.66 -7.79 -13.64
CA PHE A 121 -21.59 -8.19 -15.05
C PHE A 121 -22.47 -9.42 -15.33
N ASN A 122 -22.86 -9.59 -16.59
CA ASN A 122 -23.57 -10.76 -17.06
C ASN A 122 -22.59 -11.77 -17.68
N PHE A 123 -22.77 -13.05 -17.39
CA PHE A 123 -22.08 -14.13 -18.09
C PHE A 123 -23.04 -15.31 -18.26
N ASN A 124 -23.21 -15.73 -19.52
CA ASN A 124 -24.14 -16.81 -19.89
C ASN A 124 -25.56 -16.64 -19.33
N GLY A 125 -26.09 -15.40 -19.35
CA GLY A 125 -27.43 -15.08 -18.87
C GLY A 125 -27.56 -14.95 -17.35
N LYS A 126 -26.48 -15.13 -16.58
CA LYS A 126 -26.46 -14.95 -15.13
C LYS A 126 -25.71 -13.68 -14.75
N TRP A 127 -26.30 -12.88 -13.88
CA TRP A 127 -25.64 -11.72 -13.28
C TRP A 127 -24.80 -12.10 -12.07
N PHE A 128 -23.61 -11.51 -12.01
CA PHE A 128 -22.66 -11.68 -10.91
C PHE A 128 -22.44 -10.33 -10.24
N VAL A 129 -22.38 -10.32 -8.91
CA VAL A 129 -21.89 -9.20 -8.11
C VAL A 129 -20.66 -9.71 -7.38
N THR A 130 -19.52 -9.13 -7.72
CA THR A 130 -18.22 -9.66 -7.30
C THR A 130 -17.44 -8.61 -6.55
N THR A 131 -16.64 -9.05 -5.59
CA THR A 131 -15.59 -8.23 -4.97
C THR A 131 -14.25 -8.64 -5.57
N ARG A 132 -13.20 -7.84 -5.36
CA ARG A 132 -11.83 -8.11 -5.84
C ARG A 132 -11.37 -9.57 -5.68
N LYS A 133 -11.66 -10.20 -4.53
CA LYS A 133 -11.17 -11.55 -4.19
C LYS A 133 -12.28 -12.60 -4.08
N CYS A 134 -13.52 -12.27 -4.45
CA CYS A 134 -14.67 -13.17 -4.31
C CYS A 134 -15.67 -12.98 -5.45
N LEU A 135 -15.90 -14.06 -6.22
CA LEU A 135 -16.87 -14.08 -7.32
C LEU A 135 -18.32 -13.99 -6.82
N ASP A 136 -18.59 -14.49 -5.62
CA ASP A 136 -19.92 -14.42 -4.99
C ASP A 136 -19.85 -13.49 -3.79
N SER A 137 -20.26 -12.22 -3.96
CA SER A 137 -20.20 -11.23 -2.89
C SER A 137 -21.11 -11.54 -1.70
N LYS A 138 -22.04 -12.52 -1.80
CA LYS A 138 -22.82 -13.02 -0.66
C LYS A 138 -21.95 -13.69 0.39
N LYS A 139 -20.80 -14.22 -0.01
CA LYS A 139 -19.81 -14.86 0.86
C LYS A 139 -18.68 -13.92 1.27
N SER A 140 -18.71 -12.68 0.78
CA SER A 140 -17.69 -11.69 1.06
C SER A 140 -18.17 -10.82 2.22
N THR A 141 -17.58 -10.98 3.39
CA THR A 141 -17.78 -10.11 4.56
C THR A 141 -16.48 -9.37 4.85
N TRP A 142 -16.55 -8.24 5.55
CA TRP A 142 -15.36 -7.55 6.03
C TRP A 142 -15.42 -7.25 7.52
N LYS A 143 -16.32 -6.34 7.93
CA LYS A 143 -16.62 -6.08 9.34
C LYS A 143 -18.03 -6.57 9.65
N GLY A 144 -18.17 -7.41 10.67
CA GLY A 144 -19.44 -8.00 11.06
C GLY A 144 -19.95 -9.11 10.13
N ASP A 145 -21.23 -9.45 10.30
CA ASP A 145 -21.85 -10.61 9.65
C ASP A 145 -22.49 -10.26 8.29
N LYS A 146 -22.66 -8.96 7.99
CA LYS A 146 -23.32 -8.51 6.77
C LYS A 146 -22.37 -8.65 5.57
N SER A 147 -22.85 -9.31 4.52
CA SER A 147 -22.10 -9.48 3.28
C SER A 147 -22.07 -8.19 2.46
N HIS A 148 -21.07 -8.04 1.60
CA HIS A 148 -21.02 -6.96 0.61
C HIS A 148 -22.23 -7.00 -0.32
N TYR A 149 -22.76 -8.19 -0.65
CA TYR A 149 -23.98 -8.31 -1.44
C TYR A 149 -25.19 -7.71 -0.74
N SER A 150 -25.41 -8.05 0.54
CA SER A 150 -26.53 -7.48 1.31
C SER A 150 -26.42 -5.96 1.43
N MET A 151 -25.23 -5.42 1.70
CA MET A 151 -25.02 -3.97 1.74
C MET A 151 -25.22 -3.31 0.38
N PHE A 152 -24.84 -4.00 -0.71
CA PHE A 152 -25.11 -3.54 -2.07
C PHE A 152 -26.61 -3.48 -2.36
N LEU A 153 -27.37 -4.52 -2.01
CA LEU A 153 -28.83 -4.53 -2.18
C LEU A 153 -29.50 -3.42 -1.37
N GLU A 154 -29.09 -3.22 -0.11
CA GLU A 154 -29.63 -2.13 0.69
C GLU A 154 -29.39 -0.75 0.05
N ALA A 155 -28.26 -0.55 -0.65
CA ALA A 155 -27.99 0.69 -1.37
C ALA A 155 -28.77 0.81 -2.70
N VAL A 156 -29.06 -0.31 -3.36
CA VAL A 156 -29.96 -0.37 -4.53
C VAL A 156 -31.41 -0.08 -4.11
N GLU A 157 -31.86 -0.63 -2.98
CA GLU A 157 -33.16 -0.35 -2.38
C GLU A 157 -33.30 1.11 -1.95
N ASP A 158 -32.26 1.70 -1.34
CA ASP A 158 -32.20 3.13 -1.01
C ASP A 158 -32.30 4.03 -2.26
N SER A 159 -31.96 3.47 -3.43
CA SER A 159 -32.09 4.12 -4.74
C SER A 159 -33.49 3.93 -5.37
N GLY A 160 -34.45 3.33 -4.66
CA GLY A 160 -35.83 3.14 -5.12
C GLY A 160 -36.05 1.91 -6.00
N ILE A 161 -35.12 0.96 -6.03
CA ILE A 161 -35.21 -0.29 -6.81
C ILE A 161 -35.38 -1.48 -5.86
N ASN A 162 -36.43 -2.28 -6.01
CA ASN A 162 -36.85 -3.20 -4.95
C ASN A 162 -35.95 -4.43 -4.79
N ASP A 163 -35.34 -4.90 -5.88
CA ASP A 163 -34.51 -6.10 -5.86
C ASP A 163 -33.45 -6.12 -6.98
N ILE A 164 -32.61 -7.15 -6.95
CA ILE A 164 -31.50 -7.32 -7.90
C ILE A 164 -31.99 -7.61 -9.33
N ASP A 165 -33.13 -8.26 -9.49
CA ASP A 165 -33.65 -8.63 -10.81
C ASP A 165 -34.19 -7.37 -11.49
N GLU A 166 -34.94 -6.54 -10.76
CA GLU A 166 -35.38 -5.21 -11.22
C GLU A 166 -34.17 -4.32 -11.57
N PHE A 167 -33.12 -4.34 -10.76
CA PHE A 167 -31.89 -3.58 -11.02
C PHE A 167 -31.20 -4.06 -12.30
N THR A 168 -30.93 -5.36 -12.41
CA THR A 168 -30.16 -5.92 -13.53
C THR A 168 -30.93 -5.94 -14.85
N ASN A 169 -32.26 -5.97 -14.83
CA ASN A 169 -33.10 -5.80 -16.03
C ASN A 169 -32.98 -4.40 -16.66
N LYS A 170 -32.50 -3.42 -15.89
CA LYS A 170 -32.27 -2.04 -16.37
C LYS A 170 -30.83 -1.82 -16.86
N LEU A 171 -30.01 -2.87 -16.88
CA LEU A 171 -28.61 -2.86 -17.33
C LEU A 171 -28.45 -3.59 -18.67
N ASN A 172 -27.55 -3.09 -19.51
CA ASN A 172 -27.14 -3.78 -20.72
C ASN A 172 -26.18 -4.95 -20.38
N PRO A 173 -26.51 -6.20 -20.72
CA PRO A 173 -25.71 -7.36 -20.37
C PRO A 173 -24.35 -7.44 -21.09
N SER A 174 -24.12 -6.63 -22.13
CA SER A 174 -22.83 -6.56 -22.84
C SER A 174 -21.80 -5.64 -22.16
N HIS A 175 -22.09 -5.18 -20.93
CA HIS A 175 -21.25 -4.25 -20.17
C HIS A 175 -20.96 -4.77 -18.76
N CYS A 176 -19.81 -4.34 -18.23
CA CYS A 176 -19.39 -4.56 -16.85
C CYS A 176 -19.45 -3.23 -16.10
N TYR A 177 -20.20 -3.17 -15.00
CA TYR A 177 -20.42 -1.98 -14.20
C TYR A 177 -19.62 -2.07 -12.91
N TYR A 178 -18.88 -1.02 -12.57
CA TYR A 178 -18.03 -0.99 -11.39
C TYR A 178 -18.53 0.06 -10.41
N PHE A 179 -19.02 -0.41 -9.26
CA PHE A 179 -19.56 0.44 -8.20
C PHE A 179 -18.62 0.48 -7.00
N ILE A 180 -18.47 1.64 -6.39
CA ILE A 180 -17.86 1.77 -5.06
C ILE A 180 -19.01 1.80 -4.05
N LEU A 181 -19.08 0.77 -3.22
CA LEU A 181 -20.07 0.65 -2.15
C LEU A 181 -19.65 1.51 -0.96
N LEU A 182 -20.46 2.53 -0.64
CA LEU A 182 -20.34 3.37 0.54
C LEU A 182 -21.47 2.99 1.51
N HIS A 183 -21.12 2.28 2.58
CA HIS A 183 -22.08 1.85 3.59
C HIS A 183 -21.55 2.19 4.99
N HIS A 184 -22.40 2.74 5.86
CA HIS A 184 -22.03 3.12 7.22
C HIS A 184 -21.54 1.95 8.11
N GLU A 185 -21.87 0.71 7.74
CA GLU A 185 -21.39 -0.52 8.40
C GLU A 185 -20.05 -1.02 7.82
N ASN A 186 -19.57 -0.39 6.76
CA ASN A 186 -18.37 -0.78 5.99
C ASN A 186 -17.31 0.32 6.01
N ILE A 187 -17.22 1.08 7.11
CA ILE A 187 -16.27 2.19 7.28
C ILE A 187 -14.87 1.65 7.54
N ASN A 188 -13.88 2.11 6.79
CA ASN A 188 -12.46 1.87 7.08
C ASN A 188 -11.82 3.05 7.80
N VAL A 189 -11.60 4.13 7.06
CA VAL A 189 -10.96 5.35 7.52
C VAL A 189 -11.89 6.54 7.27
N VAL A 190 -12.59 6.54 6.14
CA VAL A 190 -13.50 7.60 5.72
C VAL A 190 -14.90 7.33 6.22
N ASP A 191 -15.46 8.29 6.96
CA ASP A 191 -16.85 8.30 7.38
C ASP A 191 -17.62 9.38 6.62
N TYR A 192 -18.58 8.95 5.81
CA TYR A 192 -19.36 9.85 4.98
C TYR A 192 -20.62 10.40 5.67
N SER A 193 -20.82 10.17 6.98
CA SER A 193 -22.03 10.58 7.69
C SER A 193 -22.29 12.09 7.65
N LYS A 194 -21.23 12.91 7.64
CA LYS A 194 -21.37 14.37 7.45
C LYS A 194 -21.87 14.76 6.06
N LYS A 195 -21.53 13.96 5.03
CA LYS A 195 -21.90 14.22 3.64
C LYS A 195 -23.27 13.65 3.28
N PHE A 196 -23.61 12.46 3.77
CA PHE A 196 -24.81 11.71 3.36
C PHE A 196 -25.80 11.44 4.49
N GLY A 197 -25.50 11.90 5.71
CA GLY A 197 -26.28 11.61 6.91
C GLY A 197 -25.89 10.29 7.57
N GLU A 198 -26.34 10.13 8.82
CA GLU A 198 -26.21 8.88 9.57
C GLU A 198 -26.89 7.72 8.83
N ASN A 199 -26.31 6.53 8.95
CA ASN A 199 -26.80 5.30 8.29
C ASN A 199 -26.81 5.36 6.74
N TYR A 200 -25.88 6.10 6.13
CA TYR A 200 -25.80 6.22 4.67
C TYR A 200 -25.57 4.87 3.97
N LYS A 201 -26.21 4.75 2.79
CA LYS A 201 -26.14 3.60 1.89
C LYS A 201 -26.09 4.12 0.46
N LYS A 202 -24.89 4.25 -0.11
CA LYS A 202 -24.71 4.89 -1.42
C LYS A 202 -23.85 4.05 -2.33
N LEU A 203 -24.15 4.12 -3.63
CA LEU A 203 -23.33 3.56 -4.70
C LEU A 203 -22.73 4.71 -5.51
N VAL A 204 -21.42 4.64 -5.70
CA VAL A 204 -20.72 5.48 -6.67
C VAL A 204 -20.51 4.66 -7.93
N LEU A 205 -21.02 5.09 -9.07
CA LEU A 205 -20.68 4.49 -10.36
C LEU A 205 -19.27 4.94 -10.74
N GLY A 206 -18.28 4.10 -10.47
CA GLY A 206 -16.88 4.44 -10.69
C GLY A 206 -16.53 4.48 -12.18
N PHE A 207 -16.90 3.43 -12.91
CA PHE A 207 -16.70 3.32 -14.36
C PHE A 207 -17.51 2.15 -14.93
N VAL A 208 -17.67 2.12 -16.27
CA VAL A 208 -18.31 1.02 -16.99
C VAL A 208 -17.42 0.62 -18.16
N ARG A 209 -17.31 -0.69 -18.45
CA ARG A 209 -16.57 -1.19 -19.61
C ARG A 209 -17.47 -2.02 -20.53
N ASN A 210 -17.25 -1.93 -21.83
CA ASN A 210 -17.79 -2.92 -22.75
C ASN A 210 -17.14 -4.27 -22.46
N GLN A 211 -17.95 -5.33 -22.32
CA GLN A 211 -17.44 -6.63 -21.90
C GLN A 211 -16.51 -7.28 -22.94
N LYS A 212 -16.72 -7.02 -24.23
CA LYS A 212 -15.92 -7.63 -25.30
C LYS A 212 -14.65 -6.82 -25.60
N SER A 213 -14.78 -5.51 -25.77
CA SER A 213 -13.64 -4.65 -26.11
C SER A 213 -12.85 -4.18 -24.89
N GLN A 214 -13.43 -4.27 -23.68
CA GLN A 214 -12.90 -3.70 -22.44
C GLN A 214 -12.70 -2.18 -22.47
N GLU A 215 -13.17 -1.49 -23.51
CA GLU A 215 -13.15 -0.04 -23.59
C GLU A 215 -14.10 0.57 -22.57
N GLU A 216 -13.63 1.61 -21.87
CA GLU A 216 -14.41 2.33 -20.88
C GLU A 216 -15.45 3.24 -21.55
N VAL A 217 -16.67 3.21 -21.03
CA VAL A 217 -17.76 4.11 -21.42
C VAL A 217 -17.61 5.42 -20.67
N ASP A 218 -17.73 6.54 -21.37
CA ASP A 218 -17.73 7.87 -20.75
C ASP A 218 -19.03 8.08 -19.96
N ILE A 219 -18.99 7.81 -18.66
CA ILE A 219 -20.13 7.94 -17.74
C ILE A 219 -20.58 9.39 -17.50
N TYR A 220 -19.86 10.38 -18.03
CA TYR A 220 -20.23 11.79 -17.98
C TYR A 220 -21.03 12.22 -19.21
N ASN A 221 -21.10 11.37 -20.22
CA ASN A 221 -21.94 11.56 -21.39
C ASN A 221 -23.29 10.86 -21.16
N GLN A 222 -24.34 11.64 -20.92
CA GLN A 222 -25.69 11.14 -20.63
C GLN A 222 -26.28 10.29 -21.76
N GLU A 223 -25.98 10.60 -23.02
CA GLU A 223 -26.46 9.82 -24.17
C GLU A 223 -25.86 8.42 -24.13
N LYS A 224 -24.52 8.32 -23.98
CA LYS A 224 -23.82 7.03 -23.86
C LYS A 224 -24.26 6.23 -22.64
N LEU A 225 -24.51 6.91 -21.52
CA LEU A 225 -24.96 6.24 -20.30
C LEU A 225 -26.38 5.67 -20.45
N SER A 226 -27.27 6.42 -21.12
CA SER A 226 -28.64 6.00 -21.40
C SER A 226 -28.74 4.82 -22.37
N GLU A 227 -27.74 4.61 -23.23
CA GLU A 227 -27.64 3.42 -24.09
C GLU A 227 -27.37 2.11 -23.32
N ILE A 228 -26.79 2.21 -22.12
CA ILE A 228 -26.32 1.07 -21.34
C ILE A 228 -27.03 0.90 -20.00
N MET A 229 -27.73 1.93 -19.51
CA MET A 229 -28.41 1.92 -18.22
C MET A 229 -29.63 2.84 -18.29
N SER A 230 -30.76 2.41 -17.73
CA SER A 230 -31.98 3.23 -17.70
C SER A 230 -31.80 4.50 -16.86
N GLU A 231 -32.38 5.62 -17.30
CA GLU A 231 -32.25 6.96 -16.67
C GLU A 231 -32.64 6.98 -15.20
N ASN A 232 -33.77 6.35 -14.87
CA ASN A 232 -34.26 6.19 -13.50
C ASN A 232 -33.35 5.35 -12.57
N VAL A 233 -32.27 4.77 -13.09
CA VAL A 233 -31.28 4.02 -12.30
C VAL A 233 -30.06 4.87 -12.04
N TRP A 234 -29.43 5.40 -13.10
CA TRP A 234 -28.14 6.08 -12.93
C TRP A 234 -28.26 7.43 -12.23
N GLU A 235 -29.42 8.10 -12.28
CA GLU A 235 -29.68 9.34 -11.54
C GLU A 235 -29.60 9.16 -10.01
N ASN A 236 -29.80 7.94 -9.51
CA ASN A 236 -29.74 7.64 -8.08
C ASN A 236 -28.31 7.29 -7.61
N PHE A 237 -27.36 7.16 -8.53
CA PHE A 237 -25.98 6.84 -8.21
C PHE A 237 -25.09 8.08 -8.23
N ILE A 238 -24.05 8.06 -7.40
CA ILE A 238 -23.06 9.12 -7.37
C ILE A 238 -22.13 8.92 -8.56
N ILE A 239 -21.98 9.94 -9.39
CA ILE A 239 -20.89 10.03 -10.36
C ILE A 239 -19.72 10.77 -9.68
N PRO A 240 -18.47 10.26 -9.74
CA PRO A 240 -17.32 10.94 -9.16
C PRO A 240 -17.17 12.37 -9.69
N GLU A 241 -16.94 13.35 -8.81
CA GLU A 241 -16.69 14.74 -9.23
C GLU A 241 -15.37 14.80 -10.02
N LYS A 242 -15.38 15.50 -11.16
CA LYS A 242 -14.17 15.81 -11.93
C LYS A 242 -13.54 17.10 -11.41
N TYR A 243 -12.22 17.12 -11.30
CA TYR A 243 -11.44 18.29 -10.94
C TYR A 243 -10.56 18.74 -12.10
N GLU A 244 -10.32 20.05 -12.19
CA GLU A 244 -9.40 20.64 -13.17
C GLU A 244 -7.94 20.45 -12.76
N ASP A 245 -7.66 20.46 -11.45
CA ASP A 245 -6.31 20.37 -10.88
C ASP A 245 -6.32 19.70 -9.48
N LEU A 246 -5.16 19.68 -8.83
CA LEU A 246 -4.97 19.14 -7.48
C LEU A 246 -5.13 20.20 -6.36
N SER A 247 -5.59 21.42 -6.67
CA SER A 247 -5.62 22.54 -5.71
C SER A 247 -6.47 22.22 -4.47
N LYS A 248 -7.62 21.53 -4.63
CA LYS A 248 -8.45 21.12 -3.48
C LYS A 248 -7.73 20.13 -2.56
N LEU A 249 -6.90 19.22 -3.13
CA LEU A 249 -6.11 18.27 -2.33
C LEU A 249 -5.00 19.00 -1.57
N GLU A 250 -4.36 20.00 -2.21
CA GLU A 250 -3.34 20.82 -1.57
C GLU A 250 -3.92 21.66 -0.43
N GLU A 251 -5.07 22.31 -0.65
CA GLU A 251 -5.81 23.05 0.38
C GLU A 251 -6.10 22.14 1.59
N GLU A 252 -6.62 20.94 1.33
CA GLU A 252 -6.99 20.00 2.38
C GLU A 252 -5.79 19.48 3.17
N ASN A 253 -4.65 19.27 2.50
CA ASN A 253 -3.40 18.89 3.15
C ASN A 253 -2.73 20.04 3.91
N ASN A 254 -3.00 21.28 3.52
CA ASN A 254 -2.42 22.49 4.11
C ASN A 254 -3.36 23.20 5.10
N LYS A 255 -4.54 22.64 5.41
CA LYS A 255 -5.51 23.22 6.36
C LYS A 255 -4.99 23.32 7.80
N GLY A 256 -3.85 22.69 8.08
CA GLY A 256 -3.10 22.83 9.33
C GLY A 256 -3.61 21.97 10.49
N TYR A 257 -4.71 21.23 10.33
CA TYR A 257 -5.25 20.29 11.32
C TYR A 257 -5.71 19.00 10.64
N ILE A 258 -5.77 17.90 11.41
CA ILE A 258 -6.29 16.60 10.94
C ILE A 258 -7.69 16.34 11.49
N GLU A 259 -8.61 15.95 10.61
CA GLU A 259 -9.95 15.50 10.97
C GLU A 259 -10.02 13.97 11.11
N ILE A 260 -10.70 13.50 12.17
CA ILE A 260 -10.88 12.07 12.45
C ILE A 260 -12.33 11.84 12.89
N PRO A 261 -13.09 10.96 12.24
CA PRO A 261 -12.72 10.20 11.03
C PRO A 261 -12.43 11.12 9.83
N ALA A 262 -11.67 10.63 8.86
CA ALA A 262 -11.41 11.40 7.64
C ALA A 262 -12.73 11.56 6.87
N GLU A 263 -12.94 12.68 6.20
CA GLU A 263 -14.16 12.92 5.41
C GLU A 263 -14.00 12.57 3.93
N ASN A 264 -12.75 12.47 3.47
CA ASN A 264 -12.41 12.13 2.11
C ASN A 264 -11.09 11.37 2.06
N GLU A 265 -10.97 10.46 1.09
CA GLU A 265 -9.71 9.73 0.88
C GLU A 265 -8.68 10.60 0.17
N GLY A 266 -9.12 11.37 -0.83
CA GLY A 266 -8.28 12.25 -1.65
C GLY A 266 -8.72 12.26 -3.10
N MET A 267 -7.77 12.24 -4.03
CA MET A 267 -8.01 12.32 -5.47
C MET A 267 -7.43 11.12 -6.24
N LEU A 268 -8.07 10.80 -7.36
CA LEU A 268 -7.64 9.79 -8.32
C LEU A 268 -7.34 10.46 -9.65
N ILE A 269 -6.11 10.33 -10.15
CA ILE A 269 -5.73 10.77 -11.49
C ILE A 269 -5.69 9.56 -12.40
N LYS A 270 -6.38 9.64 -13.53
CA LYS A 270 -6.32 8.68 -14.62
C LYS A 270 -5.40 9.25 -15.70
N VAL A 271 -4.33 8.52 -16.02
CA VAL A 271 -3.34 8.91 -17.03
C VAL A 271 -3.29 7.83 -18.11
N THR A 272 -3.44 8.22 -19.37
CA THR A 272 -3.32 7.29 -20.51
C THR A 272 -1.99 7.48 -21.22
N GLU A 273 -1.14 6.47 -21.20
CA GLU A 273 0.16 6.44 -21.89
C GLU A 273 0.29 5.16 -22.71
N ASN A 274 0.68 5.27 -23.98
CA ASN A 274 0.87 4.12 -24.88
C ASN A 274 -0.36 3.18 -24.95
N ASN A 275 -1.57 3.74 -24.96
CA ASN A 275 -2.85 3.03 -24.88
C ASN A 275 -3.06 2.20 -23.60
N LYS A 276 -2.23 2.41 -22.57
CA LYS A 276 -2.40 1.86 -21.22
C LYS A 276 -2.84 2.96 -20.28
N THR A 277 -3.79 2.62 -19.42
CA THR A 277 -4.30 3.54 -18.41
C THR A 277 -3.71 3.21 -17.06
N PHE A 278 -3.17 4.23 -16.40
CA PHE A 278 -2.64 4.17 -15.06
C PHE A 278 -3.55 4.95 -14.11
N LEU A 279 -3.81 4.35 -12.96
CA LEU A 279 -4.55 4.99 -11.87
C LEU A 279 -3.57 5.46 -10.80
N LEU A 280 -3.57 6.75 -10.53
CA LEU A 280 -2.68 7.39 -9.57
C LEU A 280 -3.52 7.95 -8.43
N LYS A 281 -3.32 7.45 -7.21
CA LYS A 281 -4.11 7.81 -6.04
C LYS A 281 -3.29 8.73 -5.12
N PHE A 282 -3.81 9.92 -4.85
CA PHE A 282 -3.22 10.88 -3.93
C PHE A 282 -4.14 11.07 -2.74
N GLN A 283 -3.67 10.69 -1.56
CA GLN A 283 -4.49 10.65 -0.35
C GLN A 283 -4.27 11.88 0.53
N THR A 284 -5.29 12.29 1.26
CA THR A 284 -5.17 13.38 2.24
C THR A 284 -4.36 12.96 3.45
N SER A 285 -3.83 13.96 4.16
CA SER A 285 -3.14 13.79 5.43
C SER A 285 -4.07 13.18 6.47
N ASP A 286 -5.35 13.56 6.46
CA ASP A 286 -6.38 13.02 7.34
C ASP A 286 -6.57 11.52 7.14
N TYR A 287 -6.70 11.12 5.88
CA TYR A 287 -6.80 9.74 5.50
C TYR A 287 -5.55 8.94 5.91
N LEU A 288 -4.36 9.43 5.57
CA LEU A 288 -3.10 8.76 5.90
C LEU A 288 -2.88 8.65 7.41
N PHE A 289 -3.32 9.65 8.17
CA PHE A 289 -3.31 9.63 9.62
C PHE A 289 -4.26 8.57 10.17
N GLY A 290 -5.52 8.57 9.76
CA GLY A 290 -6.51 7.59 10.19
C GLY A 290 -6.11 6.15 9.84
N LEU A 291 -5.54 5.95 8.64
CA LEU A 291 -4.98 4.66 8.22
C LEU A 291 -3.82 4.21 9.13
N ALA A 292 -2.94 5.14 9.51
CA ALA A 292 -1.83 4.85 10.41
C ALA A 292 -2.32 4.53 11.82
N VAL A 293 -3.28 5.28 12.35
CA VAL A 293 -3.89 5.05 13.68
C VAL A 293 -4.53 3.67 13.77
N GLY A 294 -5.16 3.22 12.69
CA GLY A 294 -5.71 1.88 12.56
C GLY A 294 -6.88 1.59 13.51
N PRO A 295 -7.35 0.32 13.55
CA PRO A 295 -8.52 -0.07 14.35
C PRO A 295 -8.28 0.02 15.86
N ASP A 296 -7.03 -0.14 16.30
CA ASP A 296 -6.62 -0.08 17.72
C ASP A 296 -6.59 1.36 18.27
N LYS A 297 -6.86 2.36 17.40
CA LYS A 297 -6.88 3.78 17.74
C LYS A 297 -5.57 4.27 18.39
N ASN A 298 -4.43 3.71 17.96
CA ASN A 298 -3.12 4.08 18.49
C ASN A 298 -2.65 5.43 17.91
N ILE A 299 -2.97 6.51 18.62
CA ILE A 299 -2.66 7.87 18.17
C ILE A 299 -1.15 8.13 18.00
N TYR A 300 -0.30 7.45 18.79
CA TYR A 300 1.15 7.58 18.71
C TYR A 300 1.69 7.03 17.37
N LYS A 301 1.03 6.05 16.78
CA LYS A 301 1.36 5.62 15.41
C LYS A 301 1.01 6.69 14.37
N GLY A 302 -0.12 7.38 14.56
CA GLY A 302 -0.49 8.55 13.77
C GLY A 302 0.57 9.66 13.84
N PHE A 303 1.12 9.96 15.02
CA PHE A 303 2.18 10.98 15.16
C PHE A 303 3.46 10.62 14.41
N LEU A 304 3.84 9.35 14.37
CA LEU A 304 4.96 8.90 13.53
C LEU A 304 4.68 9.19 12.05
N LYS A 305 3.45 8.94 11.58
CA LYS A 305 3.05 9.22 10.19
C LYS A 305 3.06 10.71 9.87
N LEU A 306 2.53 11.57 10.75
CA LEU A 306 2.61 13.03 10.55
C LEU A 306 4.05 13.52 10.60
N TYR A 307 4.89 12.93 11.44
CA TYR A 307 6.29 13.27 11.46
C TYR A 307 6.94 12.89 10.13
N GLN A 308 6.67 11.71 9.56
CA GLN A 308 7.14 11.32 8.21
C GLN A 308 6.76 12.35 7.13
N THR A 309 5.55 12.92 7.20
CA THR A 309 5.07 13.92 6.22
C THR A 309 5.38 15.37 6.58
N ASN A 310 6.12 15.64 7.66
CA ASN A 310 6.43 16.98 8.20
C ASN A 310 5.22 17.78 8.72
N ASN A 311 4.08 17.14 8.99
CA ASN A 311 2.84 17.80 9.41
C ASN A 311 2.59 17.75 10.93
N LEU A 312 3.45 17.09 11.71
CA LEU A 312 3.20 16.85 13.14
C LEU A 312 3.15 18.15 13.97
N SER A 313 4.07 19.08 13.72
CA SER A 313 4.14 20.34 14.46
C SER A 313 2.87 21.16 14.26
N ASP A 314 2.50 21.39 13.00
CA ASP A 314 1.33 22.20 12.63
C ASP A 314 0.05 21.56 13.17
N TYR A 315 -0.07 20.25 13.04
CA TYR A 315 -1.20 19.49 13.57
C TYR A 315 -1.39 19.72 15.08
N LEU A 316 -0.33 19.56 15.87
CA LEU A 316 -0.42 19.73 17.32
C LEU A 316 -0.69 21.18 17.72
N GLN A 317 -0.25 22.16 16.93
CA GLN A 317 -0.48 23.58 17.23
C GLN A 317 -1.93 24.00 16.97
N ASN A 318 -2.52 23.54 15.87
CA ASN A 318 -3.82 24.02 15.40
C ASN A 318 -5.00 23.14 15.85
N ASN A 319 -4.77 21.87 16.21
CA ASN A 319 -5.86 20.98 16.58
C ASN A 319 -6.12 20.98 18.10
N LYS A 320 -7.12 21.76 18.52
CA LYS A 320 -7.50 21.90 19.93
C LYS A 320 -7.88 20.57 20.60
N ASN A 321 -8.42 19.62 19.85
CA ASN A 321 -8.76 18.30 20.37
C ASN A 321 -7.52 17.50 20.82
N PHE A 322 -6.32 17.95 20.43
CA PHE A 322 -5.05 17.31 20.73
C PHE A 322 -4.17 18.13 21.67
N ASP A 323 -4.71 19.12 22.38
CA ASP A 323 -3.97 19.92 23.36
C ASP A 323 -3.29 19.05 24.44
N LEU A 324 -3.95 17.95 24.85
CA LEU A 324 -3.39 16.98 25.79
C LEU A 324 -2.19 16.20 25.24
N TYR A 325 -2.04 16.14 23.91
CA TYR A 325 -0.96 15.45 23.22
C TYR A 325 0.14 16.39 22.73
N LYS A 326 0.10 17.68 23.09
CA LYS A 326 1.26 18.58 22.89
C LYS A 326 2.47 18.14 23.71
N LYS A 327 2.21 17.44 24.83
CA LYS A 327 3.24 16.85 25.66
C LYS A 327 2.98 15.38 25.93
N ILE A 328 4.05 14.60 26.00
CA ILE A 328 4.04 13.20 26.43
C ILE A 328 4.53 13.13 27.87
N VAL A 329 3.66 12.65 28.76
CA VAL A 329 3.98 12.43 30.18
C VAL A 329 4.83 11.17 30.31
N ASN A 330 5.88 11.22 31.13
CA ASN A 330 6.68 10.04 31.42
C ASN A 330 5.87 9.06 32.29
N PRO A 331 5.63 7.81 31.84
CA PRO A 331 4.81 6.85 32.59
C PRO A 331 5.42 6.45 33.94
N HIS A 332 6.74 6.60 34.12
CA HIS A 332 7.44 6.29 35.37
C HIS A 332 7.63 7.50 36.28
N ASN A 333 7.41 8.71 35.78
CA ASN A 333 7.50 9.95 36.55
C ASN A 333 6.53 10.98 35.99
N THR A 334 5.29 10.98 36.51
CA THR A 334 4.21 11.84 36.00
C THR A 334 4.44 13.34 36.18
N MET A 335 5.41 13.73 37.00
CA MET A 335 5.85 15.13 37.14
C MET A 335 6.66 15.62 35.95
N GLU A 336 7.13 14.71 35.10
CA GLU A 336 7.93 14.99 33.92
C GLU A 336 7.11 14.81 32.65
N SER A 337 7.16 15.81 31.78
CA SER A 337 6.51 15.78 30.47
C SER A 337 7.40 16.45 29.43
N PHE A 338 7.32 15.96 28.20
CA PHE A 338 8.17 16.38 27.10
C PHE A 338 7.33 16.79 25.90
N ASP A 339 7.83 17.74 25.12
CA ASP A 339 7.20 18.10 23.85
C ASP A 339 7.10 16.89 22.92
N THR A 340 5.92 16.68 22.32
CA THR A 340 5.65 15.51 21.48
C THR A 340 6.48 15.52 20.20
N VAL A 341 6.64 16.69 19.55
CA VAL A 341 7.45 16.81 18.33
C VAL A 341 8.90 16.46 18.65
N GLY A 342 9.46 17.02 19.72
CA GLY A 342 10.81 16.73 20.18
C GLY A 342 11.01 15.25 20.57
N THR A 343 9.98 14.63 21.14
CA THR A 343 10.03 13.20 21.51
C THR A 343 10.03 12.29 20.28
N VAL A 344 9.20 12.59 19.27
CA VAL A 344 9.19 11.84 18.00
C VAL A 344 10.49 12.08 17.22
N ASP A 345 10.98 13.32 17.19
CA ASP A 345 12.26 13.66 16.57
C ASP A 345 13.44 12.89 17.21
N ALA A 346 13.45 12.80 18.54
CA ALA A 346 14.42 11.99 19.27
C ALA A 346 14.37 10.52 18.86
N LEU A 347 13.17 9.96 18.67
CA LEU A 347 12.98 8.60 18.20
C LEU A 347 13.62 8.40 16.82
N PHE A 348 13.33 9.28 15.84
CA PHE A 348 13.92 9.17 14.50
C PHE A 348 15.45 9.30 14.53
N LYS A 349 15.99 10.24 15.32
CA LYS A 349 17.45 10.44 15.47
C LYS A 349 18.16 9.25 16.11
N VAL A 350 17.58 8.69 17.17
CA VAL A 350 18.12 7.51 17.85
C VAL A 350 18.07 6.31 16.91
N CYS A 351 16.92 5.97 16.35
CA CYS A 351 16.77 4.84 15.45
C CYS A 351 17.70 4.94 14.23
N THR A 352 17.83 6.13 13.64
CA THR A 352 18.77 6.39 12.54
C THR A 352 20.21 6.10 12.97
N SER A 353 20.62 6.64 14.11
CA SER A 353 22.00 6.49 14.62
C SER A 353 22.30 5.03 14.96
N GLU A 354 21.39 4.37 15.69
CA GLU A 354 21.56 2.98 16.09
C GLU A 354 21.62 2.06 14.87
N THR A 355 20.73 2.23 13.90
CA THR A 355 20.71 1.40 12.70
C THR A 355 21.96 1.62 11.84
N TYR A 356 22.49 2.86 11.76
CA TYR A 356 23.74 3.13 11.07
C TYR A 356 24.95 2.45 11.73
N GLU A 357 25.01 2.49 13.06
CA GLU A 357 26.05 1.81 13.83
C GLU A 357 25.93 0.28 13.74
N GLN A 358 24.71 -0.24 13.78
CA GLN A 358 24.43 -1.66 13.56
C GLN A 358 24.90 -2.11 12.19
N PHE A 359 24.60 -1.33 11.14
CA PHE A 359 25.07 -1.60 9.78
C PHE A 359 26.60 -1.67 9.71
N LYS A 360 27.32 -0.77 10.41
CA LYS A 360 28.79 -0.78 10.46
C LYS A 360 29.40 -1.97 11.19
N LEU A 361 28.70 -2.51 12.18
CA LEU A 361 29.13 -3.73 12.87
C LEU A 361 28.96 -4.96 11.99
N LEU A 362 27.89 -4.99 11.20
CA LEU A 362 27.52 -6.14 10.37
C LEU A 362 28.21 -6.15 9.01
N TRP A 363 28.45 -4.98 8.39
CA TRP A 363 29.06 -4.88 7.06
C TRP A 363 30.22 -3.90 7.02
N ASP A 364 31.20 -4.23 6.19
CA ASP A 364 32.28 -3.33 5.85
C ASP A 364 31.81 -2.23 4.88
N ILE A 365 31.80 -0.97 5.30
CA ILE A 365 31.38 0.14 4.42
C ILE A 365 32.22 0.23 3.12
N LYS A 366 33.50 -0.16 3.14
CA LYS A 366 34.35 -0.02 1.95
C LYS A 366 34.06 -1.11 0.93
N THR A 367 33.91 -2.34 1.39
CA THR A 367 33.82 -3.54 0.52
C THR A 367 32.40 -4.05 0.35
N GLY A 368 31.50 -3.77 1.30
CA GLY A 368 30.15 -4.34 1.38
C GLY A 368 30.12 -5.77 1.93
N LYS A 369 31.27 -6.31 2.37
CA LYS A 369 31.37 -7.68 2.87
C LYS A 369 30.80 -7.80 4.28
N HIS A 370 30.14 -8.92 4.55
CA HIS A 370 29.59 -9.25 5.86
C HIS A 370 30.73 -9.53 6.86
N LYS A 371 30.74 -8.80 7.98
CA LYS A 371 31.74 -8.88 9.05
C LYS A 371 31.29 -9.76 10.22
N ASN A 372 30.10 -9.51 10.77
CA ASN A 372 29.67 -10.16 12.00
C ASN A 372 28.38 -10.98 11.78
N LYS A 373 28.54 -12.19 11.24
CA LYS A 373 27.41 -13.11 10.95
C LYS A 373 26.70 -13.58 12.22
N GLU A 374 27.46 -13.77 13.29
CA GLU A 374 26.90 -14.23 14.57
C GLU A 374 25.91 -13.20 15.14
N LEU A 375 26.30 -11.91 15.17
CA LEU A 375 25.41 -10.84 15.59
C LEU A 375 24.15 -10.74 14.71
N TYR A 376 24.30 -10.95 13.40
CA TYR A 376 23.17 -10.93 12.46
C TYR A 376 22.11 -11.98 12.80
N ASN A 377 22.53 -13.16 13.28
CA ASN A 377 21.63 -14.24 13.64
C ASN A 377 20.80 -13.92 14.89
N TYR A 378 21.29 -13.08 15.79
CA TYR A 378 20.54 -12.59 16.95
C TYR A 378 19.54 -11.47 16.63
N LEU A 379 19.51 -10.97 15.39
CA LEU A 379 18.56 -9.93 15.00
C LEU A 379 17.21 -10.53 14.63
N THR A 380 16.15 -9.82 15.03
CA THR A 380 14.79 -10.14 14.58
C THR A 380 14.65 -9.89 13.07
N GLN A 381 13.58 -10.44 12.50
CA GLN A 381 13.26 -10.26 11.08
C GLN A 381 13.11 -8.78 10.71
N GLU A 382 12.47 -7.97 11.56
CA GLU A 382 12.25 -6.53 11.32
C GLU A 382 13.57 -5.75 11.21
N HIS A 383 14.55 -6.08 12.06
CA HIS A 383 15.89 -5.49 11.97
C HIS A 383 16.59 -5.92 10.69
N LYS A 384 16.51 -7.21 10.34
CA LYS A 384 17.13 -7.76 9.12
C LYS A 384 16.56 -7.10 7.87
N GLU A 385 15.25 -6.92 7.79
CA GLU A 385 14.57 -6.23 6.70
C GLU A 385 15.01 -4.78 6.54
N LEU A 386 15.01 -4.01 7.64
CA LEU A 386 15.45 -2.61 7.60
C LEU A 386 16.92 -2.49 7.16
N LEU A 387 17.79 -3.33 7.71
CA LEU A 387 19.22 -3.34 7.34
C LEU A 387 19.42 -3.77 5.88
N PHE A 388 18.57 -4.63 5.35
CA PHE A 388 18.59 -5.01 3.94
C PHE A 388 18.19 -3.85 3.03
N ALA A 389 17.17 -3.06 3.40
CA ALA A 389 16.81 -1.84 2.68
C ALA A 389 17.97 -0.83 2.65
N ILE A 390 18.65 -0.63 3.79
CA ILE A 390 19.85 0.21 3.90
C ILE A 390 20.98 -0.31 3.01
N ARG A 391 21.16 -1.64 2.95
CA ARG A 391 22.15 -2.28 2.08
C ARG A 391 21.84 -2.03 0.60
N GLY A 392 20.57 -2.01 0.22
CA GLY A 392 20.11 -1.60 -1.11
C GLY A 392 20.56 -0.18 -1.46
N ILE A 393 20.29 0.79 -0.58
CA ILE A 393 20.74 2.19 -0.74
C ILE A 393 22.26 2.28 -0.90
N TYR A 394 23.01 1.53 -0.06
CA TYR A 394 24.46 1.47 -0.17
C TYR A 394 24.93 1.00 -1.55
N PHE A 395 24.35 -0.07 -2.09
CA PHE A 395 24.76 -0.60 -3.40
C PHE A 395 24.33 0.30 -4.56
N GLN A 396 23.14 0.89 -4.50
CA GLN A 396 22.70 1.88 -5.48
C GLN A 396 23.72 3.03 -5.59
N LYS A 397 24.07 3.63 -4.45
CA LYS A 397 25.06 4.71 -4.38
C LYS A 397 26.44 4.30 -4.86
N LYS A 398 26.85 3.07 -4.56
CA LYS A 398 28.12 2.50 -5.03
C LYS A 398 28.10 2.32 -6.55
N ALA A 399 26.99 1.86 -7.13
CA ALA A 399 26.82 1.71 -8.57
C ALA A 399 26.88 3.07 -9.28
N GLU A 400 26.14 4.07 -8.78
CA GLU A 400 26.17 5.45 -9.27
C GLU A 400 27.60 6.01 -9.27
N TYR A 401 28.37 5.78 -8.19
CA TYR A 401 29.77 6.20 -8.12
C TYR A 401 30.65 5.54 -9.19
N ILE A 402 30.48 4.23 -9.42
CA ILE A 402 31.24 3.49 -10.45
C ILE A 402 30.89 4.03 -11.84
N THR A 403 29.60 4.25 -12.14
CA THR A 403 29.13 4.79 -13.42
C THR A 403 29.68 6.19 -13.65
N ASN A 404 29.57 7.09 -12.66
CA ASN A 404 30.09 8.45 -12.75
C ASN A 404 31.62 8.48 -12.89
N LYS A 405 32.33 7.55 -12.24
CA LYS A 405 33.78 7.41 -12.40
C LYS A 405 34.18 6.97 -13.82
N LYS A 406 33.41 6.08 -14.45
CA LYS A 406 33.64 5.66 -15.85
C LYS A 406 33.32 6.78 -16.86
N ASN A 407 32.29 7.58 -16.59
CA ASN A 407 31.86 8.65 -17.50
C ASN A 407 32.77 9.91 -17.42
N ASN A 408 33.31 10.22 -16.24
CA ASN A 408 34.17 11.40 -16.02
C ASN A 408 35.66 11.18 -16.34
N THR A 409 36.07 10.02 -16.84
CA THR A 409 37.44 9.81 -17.35
C THR A 409 37.69 10.53 -18.69
N SER A 410 36.71 11.24 -19.25
CA SER A 410 36.78 11.77 -20.61
C SER A 410 36.86 13.29 -20.75
N ASN A 411 36.50 14.12 -19.76
CA ASN A 411 36.70 15.59 -19.86
C ASN A 411 36.57 16.27 -18.49
N ASP A 412 37.57 17.09 -18.16
CA ASP A 412 37.76 17.93 -16.96
C ASP A 412 37.82 17.21 -15.61
N GLY A 413 39.00 17.28 -14.97
CA GLY A 413 39.36 16.67 -13.69
C GLY A 413 38.59 17.14 -12.45
N LYS A 414 37.26 17.18 -12.50
CA LYS A 414 36.39 17.36 -11.34
C LYS A 414 36.42 16.10 -10.48
N TYR A 415 36.81 16.28 -9.23
CA TYR A 415 36.89 15.23 -8.21
C TYR A 415 35.52 14.55 -8.05
N VAL A 416 35.42 13.25 -8.38
CA VAL A 416 34.20 12.47 -8.12
C VAL A 416 34.13 12.19 -6.62
N GLN A 417 33.20 12.87 -5.92
CA GLN A 417 32.97 12.67 -4.49
C GLN A 417 32.63 11.20 -4.24
N ARG A 418 33.29 10.57 -3.25
CA ARG A 418 32.99 9.19 -2.87
C ARG A 418 31.52 9.09 -2.46
N SER A 419 30.74 8.29 -3.18
CA SER A 419 29.37 7.96 -2.78
C SER A 419 29.44 6.90 -1.68
N VAL A 420 29.27 7.33 -0.44
CA VAL A 420 29.26 6.46 0.74
C VAL A 420 27.90 6.63 1.42
N LEU A 421 27.37 5.53 1.97
CA LEU A 421 26.18 5.57 2.81
C LEU A 421 26.36 6.58 3.95
N LYS A 422 25.50 7.60 3.97
CA LYS A 422 25.47 8.66 4.98
C LYS A 422 24.36 8.37 5.99
N ILE A 423 24.50 8.91 7.19
CA ILE A 423 23.45 8.86 8.22
C ILE A 423 22.13 9.51 7.74
N SER A 424 22.22 10.57 6.93
CA SER A 424 21.07 11.23 6.32
C SER A 424 20.27 10.29 5.41
N ASP A 425 20.93 9.33 4.75
CA ASP A 425 20.24 8.37 3.86
C ASP A 425 19.33 7.44 4.66
N ILE A 426 19.76 7.06 5.86
CA ILE A 426 18.98 6.23 6.77
C ILE A 426 17.84 7.05 7.38
N TYR A 427 18.09 8.32 7.69
CA TYR A 427 17.04 9.21 8.17
C TYR A 427 15.93 9.37 7.12
N GLU A 428 16.28 9.63 5.86
CA GLU A 428 15.32 9.70 4.75
C GLU A 428 14.61 8.35 4.49
N LEU A 429 15.30 7.23 4.70
CA LEU A 429 14.66 5.91 4.68
C LEU A 429 13.59 5.83 5.76
N PHE A 430 13.87 6.20 7.02
CA PHE A 430 12.87 6.22 8.09
C PHE A 430 11.69 7.15 7.78
N LYS A 431 11.96 8.30 7.13
CA LYS A 431 10.93 9.26 6.70
C LYS A 431 9.99 8.70 5.64
N SER A 432 10.46 7.75 4.83
CA SER A 432 9.69 7.10 3.76
C SER A 432 9.29 5.66 4.07
N TYR A 433 9.70 5.12 5.23
CA TYR A 433 9.49 3.73 5.60
C TYR A 433 8.00 3.44 5.83
N ASP A 434 7.55 2.24 5.47
CA ASP A 434 6.17 1.82 5.75
C ASP A 434 5.89 1.92 7.26
N ILE A 435 4.73 2.48 7.61
CA ILE A 435 4.42 2.80 9.00
C ILE A 435 4.22 1.55 9.86
N ASN A 436 3.68 0.46 9.30
CA ASN A 436 3.51 -0.80 10.00
C ASN A 436 4.86 -1.48 10.21
N LYS A 437 5.74 -1.44 9.20
CA LYS A 437 7.12 -1.92 9.33
C LYS A 437 7.92 -1.10 10.34
N LEU A 438 7.72 0.23 10.39
CA LEU A 438 8.35 1.10 11.38
C LEU A 438 7.87 0.76 12.78
N GLU A 439 6.57 0.60 12.99
CA GLU A 439 5.99 0.17 14.27
C GLU A 439 6.55 -1.19 14.69
N ALA A 440 6.53 -2.19 13.80
CA ALA A 440 7.07 -3.52 14.08
C ALA A 440 8.57 -3.46 14.45
N PHE A 441 9.36 -2.66 13.73
CA PHE A 441 10.76 -2.40 14.06
C PHE A 441 10.92 -1.75 15.45
N LEU A 442 10.10 -0.74 15.80
CA LEU A 442 10.15 -0.09 17.11
C LEU A 442 9.77 -1.04 18.25
N LYS A 443 8.78 -1.92 18.01
CA LYS A 443 8.39 -2.98 18.94
C LYS A 443 9.55 -3.95 19.17
N SER A 444 10.13 -4.45 18.07
CA SER A 444 11.29 -5.32 18.10
C SER A 444 12.49 -4.67 18.80
N ARG A 445 12.78 -3.39 18.52
CA ARG A 445 13.84 -2.63 19.19
C ARG A 445 13.65 -2.62 20.71
N LYS A 446 12.44 -2.38 21.20
CA LYS A 446 12.13 -2.41 22.65
C LYS A 446 12.42 -3.80 23.24
N LEU A 447 11.98 -4.86 22.58
CA LEU A 447 12.25 -6.26 22.98
C LEU A 447 13.76 -6.60 22.95
N MET A 448 14.49 -6.17 21.92
CA MET A 448 15.93 -6.37 21.81
C MET A 448 16.70 -5.69 22.95
N ILE A 449 16.25 -4.52 23.41
CA ILE A 449 16.84 -3.86 24.60
C ILE A 449 16.62 -4.70 25.85
N ASN A 450 15.44 -5.28 26.03
CA ASN A 450 15.15 -6.19 27.15
C ASN A 450 16.06 -7.44 27.09
N LEU A 451 16.20 -8.04 25.90
CA LEU A 451 17.10 -9.17 25.69
C LEU A 451 18.56 -8.83 26.06
N VAL A 452 19.07 -7.68 25.61
CA VAL A 452 20.40 -7.19 25.96
C VAL A 452 20.57 -7.01 27.47
N ASN A 453 19.54 -6.58 28.18
CA ASN A 453 19.58 -6.41 29.63
C ASN A 453 19.55 -7.76 30.38
N LYS A 454 18.92 -8.79 29.80
CA LYS A 454 18.84 -10.15 30.33
C LYS A 454 20.14 -10.93 30.08
N GLU A 455 20.67 -10.85 28.85
CA GLU A 455 21.85 -11.58 28.38
C GLU A 455 23.17 -10.85 28.67
N LYS A 456 23.41 -10.50 29.94
CA LYS A 456 24.59 -9.70 30.36
C LYS A 456 25.93 -10.38 30.04
N ASN A 457 25.94 -11.71 29.98
CA ASN A 457 27.15 -12.50 29.80
C ASN A 457 27.44 -12.88 28.34
N ASN A 458 26.52 -12.58 27.41
CA ASN A 458 26.71 -12.89 25.99
C ASN A 458 27.43 -11.72 25.30
N PRO A 459 28.74 -11.85 24.97
CA PRO A 459 29.52 -10.74 24.42
C PRO A 459 28.99 -10.28 23.06
N THR A 460 28.42 -11.19 22.26
CA THR A 460 27.85 -10.90 20.94
C THR A 460 26.61 -10.02 21.08
N ILE A 461 25.66 -10.38 21.95
CA ILE A 461 24.46 -9.58 22.21
C ILE A 461 24.83 -8.23 22.84
N GLN A 462 25.82 -8.18 23.73
CA GLN A 462 26.27 -6.93 24.36
C GLN A 462 26.84 -5.91 23.36
N LEU A 463 27.22 -6.31 22.14
CA LEU A 463 27.55 -5.36 21.07
C LEU A 463 26.38 -4.43 20.75
N LEU A 464 25.13 -4.90 20.84
CA LEU A 464 23.95 -4.07 20.62
C LEU A 464 23.81 -2.98 21.68
N LYS A 465 24.20 -3.26 22.93
CA LYS A 465 24.25 -2.23 23.98
C LYS A 465 25.24 -1.10 23.63
N SER A 466 26.37 -1.46 23.04
CA SER A 466 27.41 -0.50 22.67
C SER A 466 26.97 0.46 21.56
N ILE A 467 25.97 0.07 20.76
CA ILE A 467 25.36 0.91 19.74
C ILE A 467 24.62 2.07 20.40
N SER A 468 23.69 1.78 21.33
CA SER A 468 22.92 2.81 22.03
C SER A 468 23.81 3.75 22.85
N ASN A 469 24.97 3.29 23.34
CA ASN A 469 25.92 4.16 24.05
C ASN A 469 26.49 5.31 23.19
N ARG A 470 26.34 5.25 21.87
CA ARG A 470 26.73 6.33 20.95
C ARG A 470 25.64 7.40 20.78
N CYS A 471 24.45 7.15 21.32
CA CYS A 471 23.33 8.10 21.31
C CYS A 471 23.32 8.96 22.57
N ASP A 472 22.76 10.15 22.44
CA ASP A 472 22.55 11.04 23.58
C ASP A 472 21.57 10.41 24.59
N LYS A 473 21.90 10.49 25.89
CA LYS A 473 21.11 9.86 26.96
C LYS A 473 19.71 10.45 27.11
N VAL A 474 19.55 11.75 26.84
CA VAL A 474 18.24 12.41 26.85
C VAL A 474 17.39 11.86 25.71
N LEU A 475 17.95 11.73 24.51
CA LEU A 475 17.21 11.16 23.37
C LEU A 475 16.82 9.69 23.61
N LEU A 476 17.70 8.89 24.22
CA LEU A 476 17.38 7.52 24.63
C LEU A 476 16.25 7.44 25.65
N LYS A 477 16.17 8.41 26.57
CA LYS A 477 15.06 8.51 27.51
C LYS A 477 13.75 8.86 26.78
N LEU A 478 13.79 9.81 25.85
CA LEU A 478 12.61 10.24 25.09
C LEU A 478 12.02 9.11 24.25
N ILE A 479 12.84 8.35 23.53
CA ILE A 479 12.37 7.17 22.76
C ILE A 479 11.79 6.09 23.68
N ALA A 480 12.37 5.86 24.87
CA ALA A 480 11.84 4.90 25.83
C ALA A 480 10.45 5.30 26.34
N ILE A 481 10.25 6.60 26.61
CA ILE A 481 8.94 7.15 26.97
C ILE A 481 7.96 6.95 25.81
N TYR A 482 8.36 7.33 24.59
CA TYR A 482 7.49 7.22 23.42
C TYR A 482 7.05 5.79 23.16
N THR A 483 7.99 4.84 23.13
CA THR A 483 7.71 3.42 22.87
C THR A 483 6.94 2.75 24.00
N SER A 484 6.91 3.33 25.20
CA SER A 484 6.03 2.87 26.29
C SER A 484 4.58 3.29 26.09
N HIS A 485 4.34 4.45 25.46
CA HIS A 485 3.00 4.85 25.04
C HIS A 485 2.55 4.14 23.76
N LEU A 486 3.48 3.88 22.84
CA LEU A 486 3.20 3.15 21.61
C LEU A 486 2.89 1.67 21.87
N PHE A 487 3.58 1.05 22.85
CA PHE A 487 3.42 -0.36 23.24
C PHE A 487 3.24 -0.49 24.76
N PRO A 488 2.06 -0.09 25.29
CA PRO A 488 1.78 -0.14 26.73
C PRO A 488 1.67 -1.57 27.26
N GLU A 489 1.43 -2.56 26.39
CA GLU A 489 1.34 -3.97 26.74
C GLU A 489 2.70 -4.61 27.02
N LEU A 490 3.79 -4.03 26.51
CA LEU A 490 5.14 -4.60 26.67
C LEU A 490 5.80 -4.17 27.98
N THR A 491 6.24 -5.18 28.72
CA THR A 491 6.99 -5.10 29.98
C THR A 491 8.50 -5.27 29.75
N ASN A 492 9.30 -5.19 30.81
CA ASN A 492 10.74 -5.42 30.76
C ASN A 492 11.13 -6.91 30.69
N GLU A 493 10.17 -7.81 30.95
CA GLU A 493 10.39 -9.27 30.92
C GLU A 493 10.22 -9.85 29.51
N ASP A 494 9.50 -9.13 28.64
CA ASP A 494 9.25 -9.54 27.27
C ASP A 494 10.54 -9.46 26.44
N ILE A 495 10.83 -10.52 25.70
CA ILE A 495 11.99 -10.65 24.81
C ILE A 495 11.50 -11.04 23.40
N PRO A 496 12.29 -10.82 22.35
CA PRO A 496 11.86 -11.15 21.00
C PRO A 496 11.93 -12.65 20.77
N ASP A 497 11.00 -13.15 19.95
CA ASP A 497 11.07 -14.51 19.41
C ASP A 497 12.18 -14.54 18.36
N ILE A 498 13.35 -15.06 18.77
CA ILE A 498 14.47 -15.29 17.85
C ILE A 498 14.30 -16.70 17.30
N GLU A 499 13.87 -16.82 16.06
CA GLU A 499 13.95 -18.07 15.31
C GLU A 499 15.42 -18.48 15.20
N THR A 500 15.84 -19.40 16.07
CA THR A 500 17.15 -20.05 15.97
C THR A 500 17.07 -21.15 14.91
N ASP A 501 16.93 -20.77 13.63
CA ASP A 501 16.88 -21.75 12.56
C ASP A 501 18.28 -22.14 12.08
N GLU A 502 18.58 -23.43 12.17
CA GLU A 502 19.66 -24.13 11.45
C GLU A 502 19.34 -24.31 9.94
N GLN A 503 18.58 -23.40 9.32
CA GLN A 503 18.29 -23.42 7.89
C GLN A 503 19.12 -22.34 7.17
N PRO A 504 19.85 -22.68 6.09
CA PRO A 504 20.85 -21.79 5.53
C PRO A 504 20.20 -20.61 4.80
N VAL A 505 20.78 -19.44 5.03
CA VAL A 505 20.60 -18.10 4.40
C VAL A 505 20.72 -18.10 2.85
N GLN A 506 20.68 -19.27 2.19
CA GLN A 506 20.87 -19.41 0.75
C GLN A 506 19.69 -18.88 -0.09
N GLN A 507 18.43 -18.93 0.38
CA GLN A 507 17.30 -18.53 -0.47
C GLN A 507 17.23 -17.02 -0.79
N LEU A 508 17.51 -16.14 0.18
CA LEU A 508 17.55 -14.69 -0.06
C LEU A 508 18.81 -14.22 -0.81
N GLN A 509 19.87 -15.03 -0.81
CA GLN A 509 21.12 -14.71 -1.48
C GLN A 509 21.07 -15.09 -2.98
N VAL A 510 20.29 -16.12 -3.34
CA VAL A 510 20.09 -16.60 -4.71
C VAL A 510 19.20 -15.67 -5.55
N GLU A 511 18.16 -15.06 -4.97
CA GLU A 511 17.25 -14.16 -5.70
C GLU A 511 17.94 -12.87 -6.20
N MET A 512 19.01 -12.42 -5.53
CA MET A 512 19.78 -11.25 -5.97
C MET A 512 20.96 -11.59 -6.88
N GLU A 513 21.59 -12.76 -6.76
CA GLU A 513 22.64 -13.16 -7.70
C GLU A 513 22.06 -13.37 -9.11
N ALA A 514 20.80 -13.82 -9.20
CA ALA A 514 20.05 -13.86 -10.47
C ALA A 514 19.77 -12.47 -11.08
N SER A 515 19.67 -11.43 -10.26
CA SER A 515 19.45 -10.04 -10.70
C SER A 515 20.74 -9.28 -11.03
N GLN A 516 21.91 -9.88 -10.75
CA GLN A 516 23.23 -9.33 -11.11
C GLN A 516 23.76 -9.87 -12.44
N VAL A 517 23.00 -10.74 -13.10
CA VAL A 517 23.24 -11.22 -14.46
C VAL A 517 22.17 -10.63 -15.41
N VAL A 518 22.02 -9.31 -15.39
CA VAL A 518 21.43 -8.52 -16.49
C VAL A 518 22.21 -7.21 -16.62
#